data_AF-A0A7L9FH15-F1
#
_entry.id   AF-A0A7L9FH15-F1
#
_cell.length_a   1.000
_cell.length_b   1.000
_cell.length_c   1.000
_cell.angle_alpha   90.00
_cell.angle_beta   90.00
_cell.angle_gamma   90.00
#
_symmetry.space_group_name_H-M   'P 1'
#
loop_
_entity.id
_entity.type
_entity.pdbx_description
1 polymer ?
#
loop_
_entity_poly.entity_id
_entity_poly.type
_entity_poly.pdbx_seq_one_letter_code
_entity_poly.pdbx_strand_id
1 'polypeptide(L)'
;MSEEKRVEIISLSYRLVHAHNLHLWSFLAVSGAVMLAIQYFSWLAYAVGYPAAVLLRLDPAVDAVTLGVQILRILHRILGVLWGIMIIVYGIYLVGFRKLEVLRPLRKPLKEQVAEVKALAGRYILGKPLPKEVEEKLDRHNVFVAYLALLLAVAFALLAFSGASMVFLPLTIEQYRLMLLLHDIGFYLSLLFVYLHLFASLHPANAPILRAMFRDGTVTLEEAKQHMPQWLKRKIK
;
A
#
# COMPACT_ATOMS: atom_id res chain seq x y z
N MET A 1 28.96 -24.78 -12.89
CA MET A 1 27.83 -23.82 -12.98
C MET A 1 28.37 -22.49 -12.49
N SER A 2 28.51 -21.48 -13.35
CA SER A 2 28.91 -20.15 -12.90
C SER A 2 27.85 -19.59 -11.96
N GLU A 3 28.23 -19.07 -10.79
CA GLU A 3 27.28 -18.39 -9.91
C GLU A 3 26.59 -17.26 -10.69
N GLU A 4 25.28 -17.34 -10.81
CA GLU A 4 24.46 -16.35 -11.49
C GLU A 4 24.52 -15.06 -10.66
N LYS A 5 25.10 -13.99 -11.24
CA LYS A 5 25.36 -12.75 -10.51
C LYS A 5 24.03 -12.12 -10.08
N ARG A 6 23.78 -12.01 -8.78
CA ARG A 6 22.58 -11.38 -8.21
C ARG A 6 22.82 -9.92 -7.86
N VAL A 7 21.76 -9.11 -7.93
CA VAL A 7 21.78 -7.68 -7.61
C VAL A 7 20.65 -7.36 -6.64
N GLU A 8 20.94 -6.64 -5.56
CA GLU A 8 19.93 -6.14 -4.63
C GLU A 8 19.16 -4.98 -5.25
N ILE A 9 17.85 -5.17 -5.41
CA ILE A 9 16.93 -4.16 -5.96
C ILE A 9 15.99 -3.58 -4.88
N ILE A 10 15.80 -4.30 -3.77
CA ILE A 10 14.92 -3.90 -2.65
C ILE A 10 15.64 -4.16 -1.34
N SER A 11 15.86 -3.10 -0.54
CA SER A 11 16.54 -3.22 0.74
C SER A 11 15.71 -3.95 1.79
N LEU A 12 16.38 -4.54 2.79
CA LEU A 12 15.72 -5.17 3.94
C LEU A 12 14.74 -4.22 4.63
N SER A 13 15.14 -2.97 4.87
CA SER A 13 14.29 -1.95 5.49
C SER A 13 13.01 -1.69 4.71
N TYR A 14 13.08 -1.65 3.37
CA TYR A 14 11.91 -1.47 2.53
C TYR A 14 10.94 -2.65 2.67
N ARG A 15 11.46 -3.88 2.68
CA ARG A 15 10.65 -5.11 2.79
C ARG A 15 9.97 -5.22 4.14
N LEU A 16 10.68 -4.90 5.23
CA LEU A 16 10.10 -4.90 6.58
C LEU A 16 8.97 -3.88 6.68
N VAL A 17 9.18 -2.65 6.22
CA VAL A 17 8.12 -1.62 6.26
C VAL A 17 6.96 -2.00 5.35
N HIS A 18 7.21 -2.55 4.17
CA HIS A 18 6.16 -3.04 3.29
C HIS A 18 5.32 -4.14 3.96
N ALA A 19 5.95 -5.12 4.61
CA ALA A 19 5.27 -6.20 5.31
C ALA A 19 4.44 -5.69 6.51
N HIS A 20 5.00 -4.83 7.36
CA HIS A 20 4.26 -4.23 8.47
C HIS A 20 3.13 -3.32 7.98
N ASN A 21 3.35 -2.57 6.91
CA ASN A 21 2.30 -1.79 6.27
C ASN A 21 1.16 -2.67 5.75
N LEU A 22 1.48 -3.79 5.11
CA LEU A 22 0.47 -4.75 4.67
C LEU A 22 -0.37 -5.27 5.85
N HIS A 23 0.26 -5.69 6.95
CA HIS A 23 -0.46 -6.18 8.13
C HIS A 23 -1.33 -5.09 8.78
N LEU A 24 -0.75 -3.94 9.07
CA LEU A 24 -1.43 -2.83 9.74
C LEU A 24 -2.58 -2.29 8.90
N TRP A 25 -2.31 -2.00 7.61
CA TRP A 25 -3.34 -1.52 6.70
C TRP A 25 -4.46 -2.54 6.52
N SER A 26 -4.15 -3.84 6.40
CA SER A 26 -5.19 -4.88 6.27
C SER A 26 -6.09 -4.93 7.50
N PHE A 27 -5.52 -4.88 8.70
CA PHE A 27 -6.32 -4.85 9.93
C PHE A 27 -7.18 -3.58 10.01
N LEU A 28 -6.60 -2.42 9.70
CA LEU A 28 -7.32 -1.14 9.68
C LEU A 28 -8.47 -1.16 8.66
N ALA A 29 -8.23 -1.71 7.46
CA ALA A 29 -9.25 -1.85 6.43
C ALA A 29 -10.40 -2.76 6.88
N VAL A 30 -10.10 -3.92 7.49
CA VAL A 30 -11.12 -4.86 7.96
C VAL A 30 -11.93 -4.27 9.13
N SER A 31 -11.25 -3.73 10.15
CA SER A 31 -11.92 -3.11 11.29
C SER A 31 -12.70 -1.85 10.89
N GLY A 32 -12.18 -1.06 9.94
CA GLY A 32 -12.86 0.08 9.33
C GLY A 32 -14.11 -0.33 8.56
N ALA A 33 -14.04 -1.39 7.75
CA ALA A 33 -15.18 -1.92 6.99
C ALA A 33 -16.33 -2.37 7.90
N VAL A 34 -16.02 -2.99 9.05
CA VAL A 34 -17.03 -3.35 10.05
C VAL A 34 -17.79 -2.12 10.57
N MET A 35 -17.09 -1.01 10.81
CA MET A 35 -17.70 0.24 11.28
C MET A 35 -18.46 0.97 10.18
N LEU A 36 -17.95 0.95 8.96
CA LEU A 36 -18.53 1.64 7.79
C LEU A 36 -19.80 0.94 7.29
N ALA A 37 -19.85 -0.39 7.36
CA ALA A 37 -20.83 -1.19 6.66
C ALA A 37 -21.24 -2.44 7.47
N ILE A 38 -21.59 -2.23 8.74
CA ILE A 38 -21.87 -3.29 9.72
C ILE A 38 -22.90 -4.31 9.25
N GLN A 39 -23.88 -3.90 8.45
CA GLN A 39 -24.90 -4.79 7.89
C GLN A 39 -24.31 -5.93 7.03
N TYR A 40 -23.14 -5.72 6.40
CA TYR A 40 -22.45 -6.72 5.59
C TYR A 40 -21.34 -7.45 6.35
N PHE A 41 -20.79 -6.82 7.39
CA PHE A 41 -19.61 -7.29 8.11
C PHE A 41 -19.87 -7.64 9.58
N SER A 42 -21.14 -7.74 10.00
CA SER A 42 -21.54 -8.09 11.38
C SER A 42 -20.99 -9.45 11.81
N TRP A 43 -20.82 -10.40 10.87
CA TRP A 43 -20.22 -11.70 11.15
C TRP A 43 -18.76 -11.60 11.61
N LEU A 44 -17.99 -10.60 11.16
CA LEU A 44 -16.64 -10.33 11.65
C LEU A 44 -16.67 -9.78 13.06
N ALA A 45 -17.58 -8.84 13.35
CA ALA A 45 -17.80 -8.34 14.71
C ALA A 45 -18.19 -9.50 15.63
N TYR A 46 -19.12 -10.37 15.21
CA TYR A 46 -19.51 -11.56 15.95
C TYR A 46 -18.31 -12.48 16.22
N ALA A 47 -17.51 -12.80 15.20
CA ALA A 47 -16.34 -13.68 15.34
C ALA A 47 -15.31 -13.14 16.36
N VAL A 48 -15.12 -11.82 16.41
CA VAL A 48 -14.23 -11.17 17.39
C VAL A 48 -14.86 -11.08 18.78
N GLY A 49 -16.15 -10.77 18.86
CA GLY A 49 -16.84 -10.53 20.12
C GLY A 49 -17.32 -11.79 20.83
N TYR A 50 -17.57 -12.89 20.12
CA TYR A 50 -18.06 -14.15 20.71
C TYR A 50 -17.11 -14.70 21.79
N PRO A 51 -15.79 -14.85 21.55
CA PRO A 51 -14.87 -15.30 22.60
C PRO A 51 -14.87 -14.38 23.82
N ALA A 52 -14.97 -13.07 23.60
CA ALA A 52 -14.99 -12.09 24.68
C ALA A 52 -16.31 -12.12 25.48
N ALA A 53 -17.44 -12.35 24.81
CA ALA A 53 -18.74 -12.49 25.47
C ALA A 53 -18.78 -13.73 26.37
N VAL A 54 -18.25 -14.86 25.88
CA VAL A 54 -18.09 -16.09 26.67
C VAL A 54 -17.19 -15.86 27.88
N LEU A 55 -16.03 -15.20 27.69
CA LEU A 55 -15.08 -14.92 28.77
C LEU A 55 -15.68 -14.02 29.87
N LEU A 56 -16.49 -13.03 29.47
CA LEU A 56 -17.15 -12.08 30.36
C LEU A 56 -18.47 -12.60 30.95
N ARG A 57 -18.89 -13.83 30.61
CA ARG A 57 -20.16 -14.44 31.03
C ARG A 57 -21.38 -13.60 30.62
N LEU A 58 -21.32 -12.97 29.46
CA LEU A 58 -22.43 -12.28 28.80
C LEU A 58 -23.21 -13.27 27.92
N ASP A 59 -24.39 -12.87 27.43
CA ASP A 59 -25.16 -13.69 26.49
C ASP A 59 -24.60 -13.51 25.06
N PRO A 60 -23.92 -14.53 24.48
CA PRO A 60 -23.30 -14.37 23.16
C PRO A 60 -24.33 -14.19 22.04
N ALA A 61 -25.59 -14.57 22.24
CA ALA A 61 -26.65 -14.37 21.26
C ALA A 61 -27.06 -12.90 21.14
N VAL A 62 -26.85 -12.11 22.20
CA VAL A 62 -27.26 -10.70 22.28
C VAL A 62 -26.04 -9.77 22.19
N ASP A 63 -24.96 -10.09 22.91
CA ASP A 63 -23.88 -9.14 23.19
C ASP A 63 -22.69 -9.25 22.23
N ALA A 64 -22.51 -10.39 21.54
CA ALA A 64 -21.29 -10.68 20.78
C ALA A 64 -21.01 -9.65 19.68
N VAL A 65 -22.02 -9.23 18.92
CA VAL A 65 -21.82 -8.22 17.85
C VAL A 65 -21.42 -6.87 18.44
N THR A 66 -22.13 -6.40 19.45
CA THR A 66 -21.84 -5.11 20.11
C THR A 66 -20.44 -5.09 20.70
N LEU A 67 -20.07 -6.15 21.44
CA LEU A 67 -18.76 -6.29 22.03
C LEU A 67 -17.66 -6.33 20.96
N GLY A 68 -17.89 -7.09 19.89
CA GLY A 68 -16.98 -7.16 18.75
C GLY A 68 -16.73 -5.80 18.08
N VAL A 69 -17.79 -5.00 17.86
CA VAL A 69 -17.67 -3.64 17.32
C VAL A 69 -16.83 -2.75 18.23
N GLN A 70 -17.03 -2.82 19.55
CA GLN A 70 -16.25 -2.01 20.49
C GLN A 70 -14.78 -2.41 20.51
N ILE A 71 -14.49 -3.72 20.53
CA ILE A 71 -13.13 -4.25 20.44
C ILE A 71 -12.46 -3.77 19.15
N LEU A 72 -13.11 -3.96 18.01
CA LEU A 72 -12.57 -3.56 16.70
C LEU A 72 -12.36 -2.05 16.62
N ARG A 73 -13.26 -1.23 17.18
CA ARG A 73 -13.12 0.23 17.24
C ARG A 73 -11.89 0.65 18.04
N ILE A 74 -11.68 0.04 19.22
CA ILE A 74 -10.52 0.33 20.06
C ILE A 74 -9.23 -0.07 19.33
N LEU A 75 -9.19 -1.29 18.77
CA LEU A 75 -8.03 -1.78 18.02
C LEU A 75 -7.75 -0.93 16.79
N HIS A 76 -8.77 -0.51 16.03
CA HIS A 76 -8.61 0.37 14.87
C HIS A 76 -7.91 1.68 15.24
N ARG A 77 -8.31 2.31 16.36
CA ARG A 77 -7.68 3.56 16.84
C ARG A 77 -6.22 3.33 17.23
N ILE A 78 -5.93 2.30 18.03
CA ILE A 78 -4.58 1.98 18.49
C ILE A 78 -3.66 1.68 17.30
N LEU A 79 -4.10 0.79 16.41
CA LEU A 79 -3.32 0.42 15.23
C LEU A 79 -3.21 1.56 14.23
N GLY A 80 -4.19 2.47 14.17
CA GLY A 80 -4.13 3.67 13.34
C GLY A 80 -3.01 4.60 13.78
N VAL A 81 -2.83 4.78 15.09
CA VAL A 81 -1.71 5.55 15.66
C VAL A 81 -0.37 4.86 15.35
N LEU A 82 -0.26 3.55 15.60
CA LEU A 82 0.97 2.79 15.33
C LEU A 82 1.35 2.84 13.85
N TRP A 83 0.36 2.71 12.97
CA TRP A 83 0.52 2.82 11.53
C TRP A 83 0.97 4.23 11.13
N GLY A 84 0.34 5.28 11.66
CA GLY A 84 0.76 6.67 11.44
C GLY A 84 2.21 6.93 11.84
N ILE A 85 2.64 6.45 13.01
CA ILE A 85 4.03 6.55 13.48
C ILE A 85 4.98 5.87 12.49
N MET A 86 4.67 4.64 12.08
CA MET A 86 5.50 3.90 11.12
C MET A 86 5.64 4.65 9.79
N ILE A 87 4.56 5.19 9.24
CA ILE A 87 4.57 5.96 7.99
C ILE A 87 5.39 7.24 8.14
N ILE A 88 5.25 7.97 9.25
CA ILE A 88 6.02 9.19 9.52
C ILE A 88 7.51 8.88 9.62
N VAL A 89 7.89 7.91 10.46
CA VAL A 89 9.31 7.53 10.67
C VAL A 89 9.93 7.07 9.35
N TYR A 90 9.24 6.23 8.60
CA TYR A 90 9.75 5.76 7.31
C TYR A 90 9.77 6.86 6.25
N GLY A 91 8.78 7.75 6.24
CA GLY A 91 8.75 8.92 5.36
C GLY A 91 9.94 9.84 5.60
N ILE A 92 10.24 10.15 6.87
CA ILE A 92 11.43 10.92 7.27
C ILE A 92 12.71 10.23 6.79
N TYR A 93 12.83 8.91 6.98
CA TYR A 93 13.95 8.13 6.48
C TYR A 93 14.09 8.25 4.95
N LEU A 94 13.01 8.10 4.19
CA LEU A 94 13.04 8.18 2.73
C LEU A 94 13.44 9.58 2.24
N VAL A 95 12.91 10.63 2.86
CA VAL A 95 13.20 12.03 2.50
C VAL A 95 14.62 12.41 2.91
N GLY A 96 14.99 12.16 4.17
CA GLY A 96 16.29 12.52 4.74
C GLY A 96 17.47 11.86 4.02
N PHE A 97 17.31 10.59 3.60
CA PHE A 97 18.33 9.87 2.84
C PHE A 97 18.15 9.96 1.31
N ARG A 98 17.22 10.80 0.81
CA ARG A 98 16.93 10.99 -0.63
C ARG A 98 16.64 9.68 -1.37
N LYS A 99 15.95 8.74 -0.72
CA LYS A 99 15.61 7.40 -1.21
C LYS A 99 14.25 7.32 -1.93
N LEU A 100 13.64 8.45 -2.28
CA LEU A 100 12.37 8.55 -3.01
C LEU A 100 12.51 8.21 -4.51
N GLU A 101 13.06 7.04 -4.82
CA GLU A 101 13.24 6.60 -6.21
C GLU A 101 11.89 6.30 -6.91
N VAL A 102 10.81 6.06 -6.17
CA VAL A 102 9.47 5.78 -6.73
C VAL A 102 8.89 6.95 -7.52
N LEU A 103 9.27 8.18 -7.18
CA LEU A 103 8.82 9.40 -7.88
C LEU A 103 9.71 9.77 -9.07
N ARG A 104 10.84 9.07 -9.26
CA ARG A 104 11.80 9.38 -10.32
C ARG A 104 11.20 9.33 -11.74
N PRO A 105 10.29 8.39 -12.08
CA PRO A 105 9.66 8.35 -13.41
C PRO A 105 8.90 9.63 -13.77
N LEU A 106 8.42 10.39 -12.78
CA LEU A 106 7.71 11.65 -13.00
C LEU A 106 8.60 12.79 -13.52
N ARG A 107 9.93 12.60 -13.51
CA ARG A 107 10.89 13.53 -14.11
C ARG A 107 10.95 13.44 -15.64
N LYS A 108 10.37 12.39 -16.23
CA LYS A 108 10.29 12.24 -17.68
C LYS A 108 9.35 13.32 -18.25
N PRO A 109 9.55 13.81 -19.49
CA PRO A 109 8.58 14.68 -20.14
C PRO A 109 7.18 14.03 -20.20
N LEU A 110 6.11 14.84 -20.10
CA LEU A 110 4.73 14.31 -20.05
C LEU A 110 4.41 13.42 -21.26
N LYS A 111 4.90 13.76 -22.45
CA LYS A 111 4.75 12.94 -23.66
C LYS A 111 5.34 11.54 -23.50
N GLU A 112 6.50 11.42 -22.86
CA GLU A 112 7.13 10.12 -22.57
C GLU A 112 6.36 9.35 -21.50
N GLN A 113 5.85 10.05 -20.48
CA GLN A 113 5.01 9.44 -19.44
C GLN A 113 3.74 8.82 -20.05
N VAL A 114 3.04 9.55 -20.92
CA VAL A 114 1.84 9.05 -21.62
C VAL A 114 2.17 7.86 -22.52
N ALA A 115 3.29 7.90 -23.24
CA ALA A 115 3.72 6.79 -24.10
C ALA A 115 4.01 5.52 -23.29
N GLU A 116 4.71 5.66 -22.15
CA GLU A 116 5.01 4.57 -21.23
C GLU A 116 3.74 3.98 -20.62
N VAL A 117 2.80 4.82 -20.15
CA VAL A 117 1.49 4.40 -19.62
C VAL A 117 0.72 3.58 -20.67
N LYS A 118 0.63 4.05 -21.92
CA LYS A 118 -0.07 3.33 -22.99
C LYS A 118 0.59 1.98 -23.30
N ALA A 119 1.92 1.95 -23.37
CA ALA A 119 2.67 0.72 -23.62
C ALA A 119 2.49 -0.30 -22.50
N LEU A 120 2.58 0.14 -21.24
CA LEU A 120 2.39 -0.72 -20.07
C LEU A 120 0.96 -1.22 -19.96
N ALA A 121 -0.05 -0.39 -20.24
CA ALA A 121 -1.44 -0.81 -20.25
C ALA A 121 -1.68 -1.87 -21.33
N GLY A 122 -1.15 -1.65 -22.54
CA GLY A 122 -1.19 -2.63 -23.61
C GLY A 122 -0.51 -3.95 -23.25
N ARG A 123 0.61 -3.89 -22.51
CA ARG A 123 1.29 -5.09 -22.02
C ARG A 123 0.48 -5.83 -20.96
N TYR A 124 -0.04 -5.12 -19.96
CA TYR A 124 -0.74 -5.74 -18.83
C TYR A 124 -2.13 -6.27 -19.17
N ILE A 125 -2.83 -5.61 -20.10
CA ILE A 125 -4.20 -5.96 -20.46
C ILE A 125 -4.23 -6.88 -21.70
N LEU A 126 -3.38 -6.61 -22.69
CA LEU A 126 -3.43 -7.26 -24.01
C LEU A 126 -2.21 -8.14 -24.29
N GLY A 127 -1.27 -8.28 -23.35
CA GLY A 127 -0.04 -9.07 -23.54
C GLY A 127 0.91 -8.51 -24.60
N LYS A 128 0.72 -7.26 -25.04
CA LYS A 128 1.55 -6.67 -26.11
C LYS A 128 3.01 -6.50 -25.66
N PRO A 129 3.99 -6.72 -26.55
CA PRO A 129 5.39 -6.41 -26.25
C PRO A 129 5.57 -4.91 -26.04
N LEU A 130 6.55 -4.53 -25.22
CA LEU A 130 6.89 -3.11 -25.05
C LEU A 130 7.61 -2.61 -26.30
N PRO A 131 7.32 -1.38 -26.77
CA PRO A 131 8.17 -0.71 -27.74
C PRO A 131 9.59 -0.55 -27.16
N LYS A 132 10.62 -0.80 -27.99
CA LYS A 132 12.04 -0.72 -27.56
C LYS A 132 12.39 0.62 -26.89
N GLU A 133 11.86 1.72 -27.41
CA GLU A 133 12.05 3.07 -26.87
C GLU A 133 11.58 3.21 -25.41
N VAL A 134 10.53 2.49 -25.02
CA VAL A 134 10.00 2.48 -23.65
C VAL A 134 10.81 1.50 -22.80
N GLU A 135 11.08 0.31 -23.33
CA GLU A 135 11.83 -0.76 -22.66
C GLU A 135 13.20 -0.30 -22.18
N GLU A 136 13.99 0.35 -23.05
CA GLU A 136 15.33 0.83 -22.73
C GLU A 136 15.35 1.93 -21.65
N LYS A 137 14.22 2.62 -21.47
CA LYS A 137 14.02 3.71 -20.50
C LYS A 137 13.32 3.26 -19.22
N LEU A 138 13.03 1.97 -19.06
CA LEU A 138 12.42 1.45 -17.83
C LEU A 138 13.37 1.60 -16.64
N ASP A 139 12.85 2.24 -15.61
CA ASP A 139 13.50 2.40 -14.31
C ASP A 139 13.01 1.29 -13.35
N ARG A 140 13.53 1.24 -12.13
CA ARG A 140 13.09 0.26 -11.10
C ARG A 140 11.59 0.35 -10.83
N HIS A 141 11.06 1.57 -10.88
CA HIS A 141 9.64 1.84 -10.87
C HIS A 141 9.25 2.47 -12.21
N ASN A 142 8.10 2.10 -12.74
CA ASN A 142 7.56 2.71 -13.94
C ASN A 142 6.61 3.87 -13.60
N VAL A 143 6.14 4.58 -14.62
CA VAL A 143 5.24 5.73 -14.46
C VAL A 143 3.92 5.35 -13.76
N PHE A 144 3.36 4.16 -14.02
CA PHE A 144 2.16 3.69 -13.32
C PHE A 144 2.40 3.57 -11.81
N VAL A 145 3.52 2.95 -11.41
CA VAL A 145 3.86 2.80 -9.99
C VAL A 145 4.06 4.17 -9.33
N ALA A 146 4.64 5.14 -10.04
CA ALA A 146 4.79 6.50 -9.52
C ALA A 146 3.44 7.20 -9.27
N TYR A 147 2.49 7.10 -10.20
CA TYR A 147 1.14 7.64 -10.02
C TYR A 147 0.35 6.91 -8.94
N LEU A 148 0.49 5.58 -8.83
CA LEU A 148 -0.09 4.82 -7.73
C LEU A 148 0.50 5.24 -6.38
N ALA A 149 1.80 5.53 -6.31
CA ALA A 149 2.41 6.06 -5.10
C ALA A 149 1.87 7.45 -4.72
N LEU A 150 1.57 8.32 -5.69
CA LEU A 150 0.90 9.60 -5.43
C LEU A 150 -0.54 9.40 -4.93
N LEU A 151 -1.31 8.51 -5.55
CA LEU A 151 -2.64 8.14 -5.09
C LEU A 151 -2.61 7.64 -3.64
N LEU A 152 -1.65 6.77 -3.32
CA LEU A 152 -1.44 6.26 -1.97
C LEU A 152 -1.07 7.38 -0.98
N ALA A 153 -0.19 8.29 -1.38
CA ALA A 153 0.21 9.42 -0.54
C ALA A 153 -0.99 10.32 -0.19
N VAL A 154 -1.86 10.60 -1.17
CA VAL A 154 -3.11 11.36 -0.94
C VAL A 154 -4.04 10.59 -0.01
N ALA A 155 -4.26 9.29 -0.27
CA ALA A 155 -5.11 8.45 0.57
C ALA A 155 -4.62 8.42 2.03
N PHE A 156 -3.31 8.25 2.23
CA PHE A 156 -2.69 8.22 3.56
C PHE A 156 -2.76 9.59 4.25
N ALA A 157 -2.55 10.68 3.53
CA ALA A 157 -2.71 12.01 4.09
C ALA A 157 -4.15 12.24 4.59
N LEU A 158 -5.16 11.87 3.79
CA LEU A 158 -6.56 11.95 4.19
C LEU A 158 -6.85 11.09 5.43
N LEU A 159 -6.48 9.80 5.41
CA LEU A 159 -6.70 8.86 6.52
C LEU A 159 -6.00 9.31 7.81
N ALA A 160 -4.73 9.69 7.73
CA ALA A 160 -3.93 10.07 8.88
C ALA A 160 -4.42 11.40 9.48
N PHE A 161 -4.66 12.42 8.64
CA PHE A 161 -5.11 13.72 9.11
C PHE A 161 -6.52 13.65 9.72
N SER A 162 -7.47 13.04 9.02
CA SER A 162 -8.85 12.90 9.50
C SER A 162 -8.94 11.99 10.74
N GLY A 163 -8.23 10.86 10.72
CA GLY A 163 -8.21 9.90 11.83
C GLY A 163 -7.61 10.50 13.09
N ALA A 164 -6.45 11.16 12.98
CA ALA A 164 -5.84 11.87 14.11
C ALA A 164 -6.75 13.00 14.62
N SER A 165 -7.36 13.78 13.72
CA SER A 165 -8.27 14.86 14.09
C SER A 165 -9.48 14.35 14.89
N MET A 166 -10.13 13.27 14.44
CA MET A 166 -11.28 12.68 15.15
C MET A 166 -10.93 12.08 16.51
N VAL A 167 -9.66 11.72 16.75
CA VAL A 167 -9.22 11.10 18.00
C VAL A 167 -8.69 12.13 18.99
N PHE A 168 -7.95 13.14 18.53
CA PHE A 168 -7.16 14.01 19.41
C PHE A 168 -7.64 15.46 19.48
N LEU A 169 -8.51 15.90 18.56
CA LEU A 169 -8.97 17.29 18.53
C LEU A 169 -10.41 17.42 19.08
N PRO A 170 -10.72 18.51 19.79
CA PRO A 170 -12.07 18.81 20.23
C PRO A 170 -12.89 19.41 19.07
N LEU A 171 -13.35 18.54 18.16
CA LEU A 171 -14.10 18.94 16.98
C LEU A 171 -15.56 19.26 17.30
N THR A 172 -16.13 20.26 16.62
CA THR A 172 -17.59 20.41 16.54
C THR A 172 -18.21 19.25 15.76
N ILE A 173 -19.54 19.07 15.86
CA ILE A 173 -20.24 18.01 15.12
C ILE A 173 -20.02 18.13 13.61
N GLU A 174 -20.05 19.33 13.05
CA GLU A 174 -19.83 19.56 11.62
C GLU A 174 -18.38 19.27 11.21
N GLN A 175 -17.41 19.66 12.04
CA GLN A 175 -16.01 19.32 11.81
C GLN A 175 -15.79 17.81 11.88
N TYR A 176 -16.40 17.12 12.84
CA TYR A 176 -16.32 15.67 12.96
C TYR A 176 -16.90 14.97 11.73
N ARG A 177 -18.06 15.40 11.24
CA ARG A 177 -18.68 14.88 10.00
C ARG A 177 -17.79 15.08 8.79
N LEU A 178 -17.17 16.25 8.65
CA LEU A 178 -16.21 16.50 7.57
C LEU A 178 -15.00 15.58 7.68
N MET A 179 -14.42 15.42 8.88
CA MET A 179 -13.31 14.51 9.08
C MET A 179 -13.70 13.07 8.76
N LEU A 180 -14.89 12.62 9.16
CA LEU A 180 -15.41 11.30 8.81
C LEU A 180 -15.51 11.12 7.28
N LEU A 181 -16.08 12.09 6.57
CA LEU A 181 -16.15 12.05 5.11
C LEU A 181 -14.76 11.97 4.46
N LEU A 182 -13.81 12.78 4.92
CA LEU A 182 -12.43 12.75 4.41
C LEU A 182 -11.75 11.40 4.72
N HIS A 183 -12.04 10.82 5.89
CA HIS A 183 -11.53 9.50 6.27
C HIS A 183 -12.06 8.42 5.33
N ASP A 184 -13.37 8.43 5.05
CA ASP A 184 -14.02 7.48 4.15
C ASP A 184 -13.49 7.62 2.71
N ILE A 185 -13.33 8.85 2.20
CA ILE A 185 -12.70 9.10 0.90
C ILE A 185 -11.26 8.55 0.88
N GLY A 186 -10.47 8.82 1.92
CA GLY A 186 -9.13 8.27 2.06
C GLY A 186 -9.12 6.74 2.05
N PHE A 187 -10.08 6.10 2.73
CA PHE A 187 -10.24 4.66 2.74
C PHE A 187 -10.52 4.11 1.34
N TYR A 188 -11.51 4.66 0.62
CA TYR A 188 -11.83 4.22 -0.74
C TYR A 188 -10.68 4.44 -1.74
N LEU A 189 -9.94 5.56 -1.64
CA LEU A 189 -8.75 5.79 -2.46
C LEU A 189 -7.65 4.77 -2.14
N SER A 190 -7.49 4.37 -0.88
CA SER A 190 -6.53 3.32 -0.49
C SER A 190 -6.94 1.95 -1.02
N LEU A 191 -8.24 1.62 -1.04
CA LEU A 191 -8.76 0.40 -1.67
C LEU A 191 -8.47 0.39 -3.17
N LEU A 192 -8.74 1.50 -3.87
CA LEU A 192 -8.43 1.65 -5.28
C LEU A 192 -6.94 1.42 -5.55
N PHE A 193 -6.07 2.03 -4.73
CA PHE A 193 -4.63 1.77 -4.80
C PHE A 193 -4.32 0.28 -4.63
N VAL A 194 -4.87 -0.39 -3.60
CA VAL A 194 -4.57 -1.80 -3.33
C VAL A 194 -5.00 -2.69 -4.49
N TYR A 195 -6.18 -2.49 -5.08
CA TYR A 195 -6.61 -3.27 -6.24
C TYR A 195 -5.69 -3.07 -7.45
N LEU A 196 -5.34 -1.82 -7.77
CA LEU A 196 -4.44 -1.53 -8.88
C LEU A 196 -3.01 -2.04 -8.62
N HIS A 197 -2.55 -1.95 -7.38
CA HIS A 197 -1.25 -2.44 -6.94
C HIS A 197 -1.19 -3.97 -7.01
N LEU A 198 -2.21 -4.68 -6.54
CA LEU A 198 -2.30 -6.15 -6.64
C LEU A 198 -2.38 -6.60 -8.10
N PHE A 199 -3.23 -5.96 -8.91
CA PHE A 199 -3.30 -6.23 -10.35
C PHE A 199 -1.93 -6.11 -11.02
N ALA A 200 -1.21 -5.01 -10.77
CA ALA A 200 0.10 -4.80 -11.35
C ALA A 200 1.15 -5.79 -10.78
N SER A 201 1.24 -5.93 -9.46
CA SER A 201 2.29 -6.73 -8.80
C SER A 201 2.15 -8.23 -9.05
N LEU A 202 0.93 -8.75 -9.19
CA LEU A 202 0.66 -10.15 -9.49
C LEU A 202 0.77 -10.50 -10.98
N HIS A 203 0.89 -9.49 -11.85
CA HIS A 203 1.07 -9.72 -13.28
C HIS A 203 2.39 -10.49 -13.54
N PRO A 204 2.42 -11.53 -14.40
CA PRO A 204 3.61 -12.37 -14.61
C PRO A 204 4.88 -11.60 -15.00
N ALA A 205 4.72 -10.50 -15.76
CA ALA A 205 5.82 -9.61 -16.13
C ALA A 205 6.54 -8.95 -14.93
N ASN A 206 5.95 -8.94 -13.74
CA ASN A 206 6.51 -8.38 -12.51
C ASN A 206 6.94 -9.47 -11.51
N ALA A 207 6.88 -10.75 -11.89
CA ALA A 207 7.25 -11.87 -11.03
C ALA A 207 8.67 -11.76 -10.42
N PRO A 208 9.72 -11.28 -11.11
CA PRO A 208 11.03 -11.07 -10.50
C PRO A 208 10.99 -10.08 -9.33
N ILE A 209 10.28 -8.96 -9.50
CA ILE A 209 10.14 -7.92 -8.48
C ILE A 209 9.31 -8.44 -7.30
N LEU A 210 8.22 -9.18 -7.59
CA LEU A 210 7.40 -9.80 -6.57
C LEU A 210 8.20 -10.79 -5.71
N ARG A 211 9.01 -11.65 -6.33
CA ARG A 211 9.91 -12.56 -5.61
C ARG A 211 10.91 -11.78 -4.76
N ALA A 212 11.54 -10.74 -5.30
CA ALA A 212 12.49 -9.93 -4.55
C ALA A 212 11.83 -9.27 -3.33
N MET A 213 10.60 -8.77 -3.45
CA MET A 213 9.85 -8.14 -2.36
C MET A 213 9.64 -9.09 -1.18
N PHE A 214 9.28 -10.34 -1.46
CA PHE A 214 8.90 -11.31 -0.42
C PHE A 214 10.00 -12.31 -0.04
N ARG A 215 11.19 -12.28 -0.66
CA ARG A 215 12.29 -13.22 -0.39
C ARG A 215 13.54 -12.59 0.17
N ASP A 216 14.48 -12.19 -0.68
CA ASP A 216 15.83 -11.76 -0.30
C ASP A 216 16.16 -10.33 -0.76
N GLY A 217 15.27 -9.68 -1.52
CA GLY A 217 15.50 -8.35 -2.06
C GLY A 217 16.31 -8.31 -3.35
N THR A 218 16.65 -9.46 -3.93
CA THR A 218 17.57 -9.58 -5.07
C THR A 218 16.92 -10.18 -6.32
N VAL A 219 17.49 -9.88 -7.48
CA VAL A 219 17.17 -10.50 -8.79
C VAL A 219 18.46 -10.88 -9.50
N THR A 220 18.37 -11.74 -10.51
CA THR A 220 19.52 -12.02 -11.41
C THR A 220 19.89 -10.75 -12.20
N LEU A 221 21.13 -10.65 -12.62
CA LEU A 221 21.60 -9.53 -13.44
C LEU A 221 20.84 -9.46 -14.77
N GLU A 222 20.48 -10.60 -15.34
CA GLU A 222 19.71 -10.77 -16.57
C GLU A 222 18.30 -10.20 -16.41
N GLU A 223 17.60 -10.55 -15.33
CA GLU A 223 16.30 -9.97 -14.98
C GLU A 223 16.42 -8.45 -14.78
N ALA A 224 17.48 -7.97 -14.12
CA ALA A 224 17.69 -6.53 -13.91
C ALA A 224 17.91 -5.79 -15.24
N LYS A 225 18.66 -6.38 -16.18
CA LYS A 225 18.87 -5.82 -17.53
C LYS A 225 17.56 -5.75 -18.32
N GLN A 226 16.71 -6.75 -18.19
CA GLN A 226 15.45 -6.84 -18.94
C GLN A 226 14.36 -5.93 -18.36
N HIS A 227 14.22 -5.89 -17.03
CA HIS A 227 13.08 -5.22 -16.38
C HIS A 227 13.39 -3.80 -15.91
N MET A 228 14.65 -3.44 -15.71
CA MET A 228 15.06 -2.13 -15.17
C MET A 228 16.41 -1.63 -15.73
N PRO A 229 16.60 -1.61 -17.07
CA PRO A 229 17.86 -1.23 -17.70
C PRO A 229 18.36 0.16 -17.30
N GLN A 230 17.45 1.15 -17.22
CA GLN A 230 17.82 2.52 -16.87
C GLN A 230 18.24 2.65 -15.40
N TRP A 231 17.71 1.82 -14.51
CA TRP A 231 18.14 1.77 -13.11
C TRP A 231 19.52 1.14 -12.99
N LEU A 232 19.74 0.01 -13.66
CA LEU A 232 21.00 -0.73 -13.62
C LEU A 232 22.17 0.12 -14.15
N LYS A 233 21.96 0.84 -15.26
CA LYS A 233 22.93 1.79 -15.84
C LYS A 233 23.40 2.87 -14.85
N ARG A 234 22.62 3.19 -13.82
CA ARG A 234 22.98 4.20 -12.82
C ARG A 234 23.65 3.62 -11.58
N LYS A 235 23.42 2.35 -11.27
CA LYS A 235 24.00 1.69 -10.10
C LYS A 235 25.39 1.10 -10.38
N ILE A 236 25.71 0.87 -11.65
CA ILE A 236 27.01 0.33 -12.10
C ILE A 236 27.98 1.45 -12.53
N LYS A 237 27.52 2.72 -12.57
CA LYS A 237 28.42 3.88 -12.71
C LYS A 237 29.02 4.24 -11.35
#